data_AF-A0A2W1UE63-F1
#
_entry.id   AF-A0A2W1UE63-F1
#
_cell.length_a   1.000
_cell.length_b   1.000
_cell.length_c   1.000
_cell.angle_alpha   90.00
_cell.angle_beta   90.00
_cell.angle_gamma   90.00
#
_symmetry.space_group_name_H-M   'P 1'
#
loop_
_entity.id
_entity.type
_entity.pdbx_description
1 polymer ?
#
loop_
_entity_poly.entity_id
_entity_poly.type
_entity_poly.pdbx_seq_one_letter_code
_entity_poly.pdbx_strand_id
1 'polypeptide(L)'
;MLLEYGDLETQIGIQSDPLAIFKRDRGSARLLTTFSHEADAERYLLIKSRPELVSEPWDAAPDRYTWPEGVDADDEASELTVTWRSEDGLHRIATRAAGERRNVCMTAWVRDAPIEELLERAART
;
A
#
# COMPACT_ATOMS: atom_id res chain seq x y z
N MET A 1 -10.62 -14.27 -2.98
CA MET A 1 -9.22 -14.23 -3.44
C MET A 1 -9.24 -13.51 -4.78
N LEU A 2 -8.55 -12.38 -4.88
CA LEU A 2 -8.67 -11.44 -6.01
C LEU A 2 -7.46 -11.51 -6.95
N LEU A 3 -6.24 -11.63 -6.42
CA LEU A 3 -5.01 -11.72 -7.21
C LEU A 3 -3.91 -12.44 -6.41
N GLU A 4 -3.08 -13.24 -7.08
CA GLU A 4 -1.92 -13.92 -6.46
C GLU A 4 -0.69 -13.90 -7.40
N TYR A 5 0.50 -13.68 -6.84
CA TYR A 5 1.78 -13.75 -7.53
C TYR A 5 2.80 -14.53 -6.70
N GLY A 6 3.45 -15.54 -7.29
CA GLY A 6 4.48 -16.36 -6.63
C GLY A 6 4.34 -17.87 -6.90
N ASP A 7 5.09 -18.67 -6.14
CA ASP A 7 5.04 -20.14 -6.16
C ASP A 7 4.45 -20.71 -4.86
N LEU A 8 4.39 -22.03 -4.75
CA LEU A 8 3.84 -22.71 -3.57
C LEU A 8 4.65 -22.46 -2.28
N GLU A 9 5.91 -22.03 -2.39
CA GLU A 9 6.76 -21.75 -1.23
C GLU A 9 6.69 -20.28 -0.82
N THR A 10 6.53 -19.36 -1.77
CA THR A 10 6.51 -17.91 -1.55
C THR A 10 5.46 -17.22 -2.43
N GLN A 11 4.48 -16.56 -1.79
CA GLN A 11 3.33 -15.96 -2.48
C GLN A 11 2.98 -14.59 -1.88
N ILE A 12 2.60 -13.62 -2.71
CA ILE A 12 1.99 -12.36 -2.31
C ILE A 12 0.69 -12.18 -3.10
N GLY A 13 -0.40 -11.76 -2.46
CA GLY A 13 -1.68 -11.58 -3.13
C GLY A 13 -2.67 -10.70 -2.38
N ILE A 14 -3.78 -10.39 -3.03
CA ILE A 14 -4.95 -9.72 -2.45
C ILE A 14 -6.00 -10.78 -2.10
N GLN A 15 -6.35 -10.85 -0.82
CA GLN A 15 -7.57 -11.52 -0.37
C GLN A 15 -8.71 -10.52 -0.20
N SER A 16 -9.95 -10.98 -0.32
CA SER A 16 -11.15 -10.14 -0.36
C SER A 16 -11.82 -9.93 1.01
N ASP A 17 -11.56 -10.78 2.00
CA ASP A 17 -12.18 -10.68 3.33
C ASP A 17 -11.22 -11.14 4.46
N PRO A 18 -10.68 -10.22 5.28
CA PRO A 18 -10.65 -8.77 5.02
C PRO A 18 -9.90 -8.46 3.73
N LEU A 19 -10.22 -7.34 3.08
CA LEU A 19 -9.45 -6.85 1.93
C LEU A 19 -8.02 -6.55 2.38
N ALA A 20 -7.08 -7.40 1.96
CA ALA A 20 -5.73 -7.37 2.52
C ALA A 20 -4.68 -7.94 1.58
N ILE A 21 -3.48 -7.37 1.67
CA ILE A 21 -2.26 -8.00 1.15
C ILE A 21 -1.77 -9.02 2.16
N PHE A 22 -1.63 -10.25 1.69
CA PHE A 22 -1.01 -11.33 2.45
C PHE A 22 0.33 -11.73 1.84
N LYS A 23 1.21 -12.26 2.68
CA LYS A 23 2.41 -12.97 2.26
C LYS A 23 2.38 -14.39 2.81
N ARG A 24 2.59 -15.38 1.94
CA ARG A 24 2.91 -16.74 2.32
C ARG A 24 4.40 -17.00 2.19
N ASP A 25 4.94 -17.68 3.19
CA ASP A 25 6.32 -18.14 3.22
C ASP A 25 6.35 -19.49 3.94
N ARG A 26 6.71 -20.55 3.20
CA ARG A 26 6.94 -21.93 3.70
C ARG A 26 5.88 -22.43 4.70
N GLY A 27 4.60 -22.36 4.30
CA GLY A 27 3.47 -22.87 5.08
C GLY A 27 2.91 -21.90 6.13
N SER A 28 3.49 -20.71 6.28
CA SER A 28 2.93 -19.62 7.09
C SER A 28 2.29 -18.56 6.18
N ALA A 29 1.07 -18.14 6.49
CA ALA A 29 0.40 -17.01 5.83
C ALA A 29 0.22 -15.89 6.85
N ARG A 30 0.64 -14.67 6.51
CA ARG A 30 0.45 -13.48 7.34
C ARG A 30 -0.16 -12.35 6.55
N LEU A 31 -1.13 -11.67 7.15
CA LEU A 31 -1.63 -10.39 6.64
C LEU A 31 -0.58 -9.32 6.91
N LEU A 32 -0.27 -8.55 5.87
CA LEU A 32 0.68 -7.44 5.96
C LEU A 32 -0.05 -6.13 6.14
N THR A 33 -1.01 -5.86 5.26
CA THR A 33 -1.69 -4.57 5.15
C THR A 33 -3.14 -4.80 4.77
N THR A 34 -4.05 -4.06 5.40
CA THR A 34 -5.50 -4.12 5.16
C THR A 34 -6.00 -2.82 4.55
N PHE A 35 -7.07 -2.90 3.77
CA PHE A 35 -7.61 -1.80 2.96
C PHE A 35 -9.12 -1.76 3.10
N SER A 36 -9.71 -0.57 2.95
CA SER A 36 -11.16 -0.43 2.80
C SER A 36 -11.62 -0.47 1.34
N HIS A 37 -10.74 -0.15 0.38
CA HIS A 37 -11.05 -0.10 -1.05
C HIS A 37 -10.03 -0.88 -1.88
N GLU A 38 -10.51 -1.59 -2.91
CA GLU A 38 -9.70 -2.45 -3.77
C GLU A 38 -8.65 -1.66 -4.55
N ALA A 39 -9.03 -0.49 -5.06
CA ALA A 39 -8.12 0.39 -5.79
C ALA A 39 -6.88 0.78 -4.97
N ASP A 40 -7.01 0.92 -3.65
CA ASP A 40 -5.87 1.21 -2.77
C ASP A 40 -4.93 0.00 -2.62
N ALA A 41 -5.50 -1.22 -2.59
CA ALA A 41 -4.72 -2.45 -2.54
C ALA A 41 -3.93 -2.69 -3.84
N GLU A 42 -4.53 -2.38 -4.98
CA GLU A 42 -3.88 -2.46 -6.30
C GLU A 42 -2.75 -1.44 -6.43
N ARG A 43 -3.02 -0.16 -6.12
CA ARG A 43 -1.99 0.89 -6.08
C ARG A 43 -0.85 0.50 -5.16
N TYR A 44 -1.17 0.00 -3.98
CA TYR A 44 -0.18 -0.45 -3.01
C TYR A 44 0.75 -1.54 -3.58
N LEU A 45 0.19 -2.57 -4.23
CA LEU A 45 0.99 -3.61 -4.86
C LEU A 45 1.90 -3.07 -5.95
N LEU A 46 1.37 -2.20 -6.81
CA LEU A 46 2.15 -1.58 -7.86
C LEU A 46 3.31 -0.78 -7.28
N ILE A 47 3.03 0.11 -6.32
CA ILE A 47 4.03 0.94 -5.65
C ILE A 47 5.07 0.10 -4.88
N LYS A 48 4.65 -0.98 -4.23
CA LYS A 48 5.58 -1.92 -3.58
C LYS A 48 6.55 -2.54 -4.58
N SER A 49 6.08 -2.84 -5.80
CA SER A 49 6.90 -3.43 -6.86
C SER A 49 7.75 -2.41 -7.62
N ARG A 50 7.28 -1.15 -7.68
CA ARG A 50 7.82 -0.06 -8.51
C ARG A 50 7.81 1.25 -7.71
N PRO A 51 8.61 1.38 -6.64
CA PRO A 51 8.62 2.56 -5.78
C PRO A 51 9.04 3.84 -6.51
N GLU A 52 9.75 3.73 -7.64
CA GLU A 52 10.16 4.83 -8.51
C GLU A 52 8.99 5.59 -9.17
N LEU A 53 7.77 5.03 -9.14
CA LEU A 53 6.57 5.67 -9.69
C LEU A 53 6.09 6.87 -8.85
N VAL A 54 6.51 6.94 -7.59
CA VAL A 54 6.20 8.07 -6.71
C VAL A 54 7.34 9.05 -6.77
N SER A 55 7.09 10.20 -7.40
CA SER A 55 8.03 11.32 -7.38
C SER A 55 8.21 11.81 -5.94
N GLU A 56 9.46 11.92 -5.52
CA GLU A 56 9.92 12.06 -4.14
C GLU A 56 9.20 13.17 -3.34
N PRO A 57 8.57 12.84 -2.20
CA PRO A 57 8.40 13.76 -1.09
C PRO A 57 9.31 13.27 0.04
N TRP A 58 10.63 13.24 -0.19
CA TRP A 58 11.56 12.94 0.89
C TRP A 58 11.90 14.23 1.62
N ASP A 59 11.63 14.25 2.92
CA ASP A 59 12.37 15.13 3.80
C ASP A 59 13.82 14.58 3.90
N ALA A 60 14.82 15.44 4.07
CA ALA A 60 16.23 15.04 4.09
C ALA A 60 16.63 14.14 5.30
N ALA A 61 15.64 13.78 6.13
CA ALA A 61 15.77 12.86 7.25
C ALA A 61 15.18 11.49 6.85
N PRO A 62 16.01 10.42 6.74
CA PRO A 62 15.61 9.09 6.24
C PRO A 62 14.53 8.36 7.08
N ASP A 63 14.09 8.97 8.16
CA ASP A 63 13.22 8.45 9.21
C ASP A 63 11.90 9.23 9.37
N ARG A 64 11.69 10.33 8.62
CA ARG A 64 10.46 11.12 8.72
C ARG A 64 9.71 11.18 7.39
N TYR A 65 8.65 10.37 7.29
CA TYR A 65 7.72 10.43 6.17
C TYR A 65 6.91 11.73 6.25
N THR A 66 6.75 12.40 5.11
CA THR A 66 5.78 13.49 4.96
C THR A 66 4.49 12.91 4.39
N TRP A 67 3.40 13.06 5.13
CA TRP A 67 2.06 12.69 4.65
C TRP A 67 1.52 13.80 3.74
N PRO A 68 0.83 13.45 2.65
CA PRO A 68 0.22 14.45 1.78
C PRO A 68 -0.97 15.12 2.48
N GLU A 69 -1.32 16.33 2.04
CA GLU A 69 -2.46 17.07 2.59
C GLU A 69 -3.76 16.26 2.51
N GLY A 70 -4.59 16.35 3.56
CA GLY A 70 -5.87 15.63 3.65
C GLY A 70 -5.76 14.15 4.03
N VAL A 71 -4.55 13.67 4.34
CA VAL A 71 -4.30 12.33 4.86
C VAL A 71 -3.99 12.40 6.35
N ASP A 72 -4.81 11.72 7.15
CA ASP A 72 -4.59 11.54 8.58
C ASP A 72 -3.81 10.23 8.80
N ALA A 73 -2.67 10.32 9.48
CA ALA A 73 -1.85 9.16 9.84
C ALA A 73 -1.77 9.02 11.35
N ASP A 74 -2.27 7.90 11.85
CA ASP A 74 -2.15 7.47 13.24
C ASP A 74 -1.04 6.42 13.32
N ASP A 75 0.11 6.83 13.84
CA ASP A 75 1.30 6.01 13.96
C ASP A 75 1.48 5.57 15.42
N GLU A 76 0.82 4.48 15.78
CA GLU A 76 1.06 3.80 17.06
C GLU A 76 2.24 2.82 16.94
N ALA A 77 2.86 2.50 18.07
CA ALA A 77 4.02 1.60 18.12
C ALA A 77 3.78 0.20 17.50
N SER A 78 2.52 -0.24 17.42
CA SER A 78 2.15 -1.59 16.95
C SER A 78 1.43 -1.61 15.60
N GLU A 79 0.88 -0.49 15.16
CA GLU A 79 0.07 -0.40 13.95
C GLU A 79 0.13 1.03 13.39
N LEU A 80 0.33 1.14 12.09
CA LEU A 80 0.12 2.38 11.35
C LEU A 80 -1.26 2.30 10.70
N THR A 81 -2.12 3.28 10.97
CA THR A 81 -3.39 3.48 10.27
C THR A 81 -3.35 4.81 9.51
N VAL A 82 -3.71 4.78 8.24
CA VAL A 82 -3.75 5.95 7.36
C VAL A 82 -5.14 6.08 6.77
N THR A 83 -5.73 7.26 6.83
CA THR A 83 -7.09 7.52 6.37
C THR A 83 -7.21 8.82 5.59
N TRP A 84 -8.11 8.83 4.60
CA TRP A 84 -8.50 10.04 3.86
C TRP A 84 -9.93 9.91 3.34
N ARG A 85 -10.56 11.04 3.01
CA ARG A 85 -11.90 11.05 2.38
C ARG A 85 -11.77 11.29 0.88
N SER A 86 -12.58 10.54 0.13
CA SER A 86 -12.77 10.65 -1.32
C SER A 86 -14.28 10.69 -1.61
N GLU A 87 -14.66 10.85 -2.87
CA GLU A 87 -16.06 10.86 -3.32
C GLU A 87 -16.79 9.54 -3.02
N ASP A 88 -16.08 8.41 -3.08
CA ASP A 88 -16.58 7.06 -2.83
C ASP A 88 -16.55 6.64 -1.35
N GLY A 89 -16.00 7.46 -0.47
CA GLY A 89 -16.11 7.29 0.98
C GLY A 89 -14.83 7.54 1.77
N LEU A 90 -14.77 6.92 2.96
CA LEU A 90 -13.59 6.98 3.83
C LEU A 90 -12.64 5.84 3.46
N HIS A 91 -11.46 6.19 2.98
CA HIS A 91 -10.38 5.25 2.70
C HIS A 91 -9.58 4.98 3.97
N ARG A 92 -9.16 3.73 4.15
CA ARG A 92 -8.30 3.29 5.24
C ARG A 92 -7.30 2.27 4.74
N ILE A 93 -6.02 2.52 5.04
CA ILE A 93 -4.94 1.54 4.94
C ILE A 93 -4.37 1.31 6.33
N ALA A 94 -4.23 0.06 6.77
CA ALA A 94 -3.60 -0.26 8.05
C ALA A 94 -2.56 -1.37 7.94
N THR A 95 -1.40 -1.19 8.56
CA THR A 95 -0.29 -2.14 8.56
C THR A 95 0.35 -2.29 9.93
N ARG A 96 0.63 -3.54 10.32
CA ARG A 96 1.45 -3.88 11.51
C ARG A 96 2.90 -4.18 11.13
N ALA A 97 3.19 -4.28 9.84
CA ALA A 97 4.53 -4.59 9.35
C ALA A 97 5.33 -3.29 9.20
N ALA A 98 6.32 -3.07 10.07
CA ALA A 98 7.16 -1.87 10.05
C ALA A 98 7.80 -1.59 8.68
N GLY A 99 8.23 -2.64 7.97
CA GLY A 99 8.81 -2.52 6.62
C GLY A 99 7.83 -2.07 5.53
N GLU A 100 6.52 -2.07 5.81
CA GLU A 100 5.49 -1.66 4.85
C GLU A 100 5.10 -0.18 4.99
N ARG A 101 5.50 0.49 6.07
CA ARG A 101 5.10 1.88 6.36
C ARG A 101 5.49 2.85 5.23
N ARG A 102 6.69 2.67 4.65
CA ARG A 102 7.13 3.41 3.47
C ARG A 102 6.18 3.22 2.28
N ASN A 103 5.75 1.99 2.02
CA ASN A 103 4.85 1.67 0.91
C ASN A 103 3.47 2.27 1.14
N VAL A 104 2.96 2.25 2.37
CA VAL A 104 1.71 2.93 2.74
C VAL A 104 1.80 4.44 2.49
N CYS A 105 2.90 5.08 2.91
CA CYS A 105 3.13 6.50 2.65
C CYS A 105 3.16 6.82 1.15
N MET A 106 3.96 6.09 0.36
CA MET A 106 4.03 6.26 -1.09
C MET A 106 2.66 6.04 -1.76
N THR A 107 1.87 5.07 -1.28
CA THR A 107 0.51 4.83 -1.79
C THR A 107 -0.39 6.03 -1.52
N ALA A 108 -0.31 6.66 -0.35
CA ALA A 108 -1.08 7.85 -0.02
C ALA A 108 -0.75 9.06 -0.92
N TRP A 109 0.49 9.17 -1.40
CA TRP A 109 0.92 10.21 -2.35
C TRP A 109 0.35 10.05 -3.76
N VAL A 110 -0.03 8.83 -4.15
CA VAL A 110 -0.65 8.53 -5.45
C VAL A 110 -2.12 8.15 -5.32
N ARG A 111 -2.76 8.42 -4.17
CA ARG A 111 -4.13 8.00 -3.87
C ARG A 111 -5.16 8.48 -4.90
N ASP A 112 -4.94 9.66 -5.46
CA ASP A 112 -5.84 10.30 -6.42
C ASP A 112 -5.49 9.94 -7.88
N ALA A 113 -4.36 9.25 -8.11
CA ALA A 113 -3.97 8.83 -9.45
C ALA A 113 -4.79 7.60 -9.88
N PRO A 114 -5.38 7.60 -11.09
CA PRO A 114 -5.98 6.41 -11.67
C PRO A 114 -4.96 5.27 -11.80
N ILE A 115 -5.36 4.03 -11.56
CA ILE A 115 -4.44 2.88 -11.61
C ILE A 115 -3.87 2.69 -13.01
N GLU A 116 -4.65 3.00 -14.05
CA GLU A 116 -4.25 2.95 -15.45
C GLU A 116 -3.08 3.89 -15.73
N GLU A 117 -3.13 5.12 -15.18
CA GLU A 117 -2.06 6.09 -15.35
C GLU A 117 -0.76 5.60 -14.69
N LEU A 118 -0.85 4.98 -13.51
CA LEU A 118 0.30 4.41 -12.81
C LEU A 118 0.89 3.22 -13.58
N LEU A 119 0.05 2.36 -14.16
CA LEU A 119 0.48 1.25 -15.01
C LEU A 119 1.18 1.74 -16.28
N GLU A 120 0.66 2.80 -16.91
CA GLU A 120 1.32 3.41 -18.08
C GLU A 120 2.68 4.03 -17.73
N ARG A 121 2.83 4.62 -16.54
CA ARG A 121 4.14 5.10 -16.06
C ARG A 121 5.11 3.93 -15.85
N ALA A 122 4.63 2.84 -15.25
CA ALA A 122 5.42 1.62 -15.02
C ALA A 122 5.87 0.93 -16.31
N ALA A 123 5.07 1.01 -17.38
CA ALA A 123 5.43 0.46 -18.69
C ALA A 123 6.53 1.26 -19.41
N ARG A 124 6.78 2.51 -18.99
CA ARG A 124 7.77 3.42 -19.58
C ARG A 124 9.13 3.42 -18.86
N THR A 125 9.23 2.70 -17.73
CA THR A 125 10.42 2.62 -16.86
C THR A 125 11.06 1.24 -16.91
#